data_AF-A0A2G8RXV6-F1
#
_entry.id   AF-A0A2G8RXV6-F1
#
_cell.length_a   1.000
_cell.length_b   1.000
_cell.length_c   1.000
_cell.angle_alpha   90.00
_cell.angle_beta   90.00
_cell.angle_gamma   90.00
#
_symmetry.space_group_name_H-M   'P 1'
#
loop_
_entity.id
_entity.type
_entity.pdbx_description
1 polymer ?
#
loop_
_entity_poly.entity_id
_entity_poly.type
_entity_poly.pdbx_seq_one_letter_code
_entity_poly.pdbx_strand_id
1 'polypeptide(L)'
;MAGGNQALEVNPPNALFNLSRAGSDWLWAVFSLFGASLLAILGWTFFTPRGMRLFHQIAIVVITVGCVSYFSMASDLGATPVLVEFRRFGTRQIWYVHYIQWFISFPLLLLELLLATGLSLSDIFTTLFMSIVMVIMGLVGALVPTTYKWGYFAFGAVALFYIWYVLLWRGPRTTFSAGGSIRDGYNVAAGYLSFLLLMYPICWALSEGSNIITVTAEMIWFGILDLLAGPVFLFFFLYKLRGVDYAAFGLQSGKYTDTETVHSHSGHEKSANGHNDVRGNGNTNAGNVPAAIGGPSMPMPVPVPNPV
;
A
#
# COMPACT_ATOMS: atom_id res chain seq x y z
N MET A 1 -40.08 -3.92 25.52
CA MET A 1 -39.45 -3.19 24.40
C MET A 1 -38.82 -4.23 23.51
N ALA A 2 -39.20 -4.32 22.23
CA ALA A 2 -38.63 -5.31 21.33
C ALA A 2 -37.16 -4.94 21.03
N GLY A 3 -36.23 -5.85 21.33
CA GLY A 3 -34.78 -5.64 21.16
C GLY A 3 -34.33 -5.72 19.71
N GLY A 4 -34.76 -4.75 18.90
CA GLY A 4 -34.30 -4.57 17.51
C GLY A 4 -33.27 -3.45 17.40
N ASN A 5 -32.64 -3.32 16.23
CA ASN A 5 -31.75 -2.21 15.93
C ASN A 5 -32.51 -0.86 15.99
N GLN A 6 -32.06 0.02 16.88
CA GLN A 6 -32.61 1.36 17.13
C GLN A 6 -31.69 2.47 16.60
N ALA A 7 -30.63 2.15 15.85
CA ALA A 7 -29.65 3.12 15.38
C ALA A 7 -30.29 4.30 14.66
N LEU A 8 -31.23 4.04 13.75
CA LEU A 8 -31.93 5.08 12.98
C LEU A 8 -32.97 5.87 13.80
N GLU A 9 -33.37 5.37 14.97
CA GLU A 9 -34.26 6.09 15.90
C GLU A 9 -33.45 7.07 16.76
N VAL A 10 -32.23 6.66 17.16
CA VAL A 10 -31.32 7.48 17.97
C VAL A 10 -30.62 8.52 17.11
N ASN A 11 -30.12 8.12 15.95
CA ASN A 11 -29.48 8.97 14.95
C ASN A 11 -30.35 8.97 13.68
N PRO A 12 -31.24 9.95 13.51
CA PRO A 12 -32.17 9.96 12.39
C PRO A 12 -31.48 10.34 11.07
N PRO A 13 -31.89 9.73 9.94
CA PRO A 13 -31.33 10.06 8.63
C PRO A 13 -31.48 11.52 8.20
N ASN A 14 -30.44 12.04 7.58
CA ASN A 14 -30.33 13.45 7.19
C ASN A 14 -30.73 13.76 5.73
N ALA A 15 -31.22 12.77 4.98
CA ALA A 15 -31.59 12.91 3.56
C ALA A 15 -32.94 12.24 3.23
N LEU A 16 -33.58 12.67 2.15
CA LEU A 16 -34.87 12.08 1.70
C LEU A 16 -34.69 10.63 1.23
N PHE A 17 -33.65 10.38 0.43
CA PHE A 17 -33.23 9.03 0.05
C PHE A 17 -32.12 8.61 0.99
N ASN A 18 -32.48 7.76 1.95
CA ASN A 18 -31.61 7.35 3.05
C ASN A 18 -31.54 5.84 3.22
N LEU A 19 -30.68 5.43 4.15
CA LEU A 19 -30.50 4.07 4.61
C LEU A 19 -31.76 3.54 5.31
N SER A 20 -32.17 2.32 4.93
CA SER A 20 -33.26 1.61 5.61
C SER A 20 -32.76 0.92 6.87
N ARG A 21 -33.68 0.54 7.77
CA ARG A 21 -33.35 -0.26 8.96
C ARG A 21 -32.60 -1.55 8.61
N ALA A 22 -33.07 -2.27 7.59
CA ALA A 22 -32.40 -3.48 7.11
C ALA A 22 -30.99 -3.20 6.56
N GLY A 23 -30.76 -2.02 5.98
CA GLY A 23 -29.44 -1.56 5.58
C GLY A 23 -28.52 -1.32 6.78
N SER A 24 -29.02 -0.71 7.85
CA SER A 24 -28.27 -0.55 9.10
C SER A 24 -27.98 -1.91 9.76
N ASP A 25 -28.92 -2.86 9.76
CA ASP A 25 -28.69 -4.23 10.26
C ASP A 25 -27.56 -4.94 9.48
N TRP A 26 -27.56 -4.79 8.15
CA TRP A 26 -26.48 -5.30 7.31
C TRP A 26 -25.13 -4.67 7.68
N LEU A 27 -25.07 -3.34 7.84
CA LEU A 27 -23.83 -2.65 8.21
C LEU A 27 -23.31 -3.08 9.59
N TRP A 28 -24.20 -3.37 10.56
CA TRP A 28 -23.82 -3.97 11.85
C TRP A 28 -23.22 -5.37 11.69
N ALA A 29 -23.74 -6.18 10.77
CA ALA A 29 -23.15 -7.48 10.46
C ALA A 29 -21.76 -7.34 9.84
N VAL A 30 -21.58 -6.41 8.90
CA VAL A 30 -20.26 -6.12 8.30
C VAL A 30 -19.28 -5.61 9.36
N PHE A 31 -19.70 -4.68 10.22
CA PHE A 31 -18.92 -4.24 11.39
C PHE A 31 -18.45 -5.42 12.25
N SER A 32 -19.35 -6.34 12.56
CA SER A 32 -19.04 -7.51 13.39
C SER A 32 -18.01 -8.43 12.71
N LEU A 33 -18.09 -8.61 11.39
CA LEU A 33 -17.13 -9.40 10.62
C LEU A 33 -15.75 -8.73 10.56
N PHE A 34 -15.68 -7.40 10.37
CA PHE A 34 -14.44 -6.64 10.49
C PHE A 34 -13.86 -6.77 11.91
N GLY A 35 -14.68 -6.64 12.95
CA GLY A 35 -14.27 -6.77 14.35
C GLY A 35 -13.71 -8.15 14.68
N ALA A 36 -14.40 -9.22 14.26
CA ALA A 36 -13.92 -10.58 14.42
C ALA A 36 -12.59 -10.82 13.66
N SER A 37 -12.49 -10.29 12.44
CA SER A 37 -11.27 -10.37 11.62
C SER A 37 -10.10 -9.65 12.28
N LEU A 38 -10.34 -8.48 12.89
CA LEU A 38 -9.33 -7.72 13.62
C LEU A 38 -8.77 -8.53 14.79
N LEU A 39 -9.64 -9.13 15.60
CA LEU A 39 -9.22 -9.97 16.73
C LEU A 39 -8.40 -11.18 16.26
N ALA A 40 -8.81 -11.81 15.15
CA ALA A 40 -8.08 -12.95 14.58
C ALA A 40 -6.69 -12.55 14.06
N ILE A 41 -6.54 -11.43 13.34
CA ILE A 41 -5.22 -10.95 12.88
C ILE A 41 -4.35 -10.49 14.04
N LEU A 42 -4.91 -9.82 15.04
CA LEU A 42 -4.17 -9.47 16.27
C LEU A 42 -3.65 -10.73 16.96
N GLY A 43 -4.51 -11.73 17.14
CA GLY A 43 -4.15 -13.04 17.67
C GLY A 43 -3.00 -13.68 16.89
N TRP A 44 -3.10 -13.75 15.57
CA TRP A 44 -2.04 -14.26 14.70
C TRP A 44 -0.74 -13.46 14.88
N THR A 45 -0.82 -12.14 14.90
CA THR A 45 0.34 -11.25 15.04
C THR A 45 1.11 -11.49 16.34
N PHE A 46 0.44 -11.85 17.44
CA PHE A 46 1.12 -12.18 18.70
C PHE A 46 2.06 -13.39 18.56
N PHE A 47 1.70 -14.37 17.73
CA PHE A 47 2.51 -15.57 17.47
C PHE A 47 3.57 -15.39 16.37
N THR A 48 3.51 -14.31 15.59
CA THR A 48 4.50 -14.02 14.54
C THR A 48 5.72 -13.27 15.12
N PRO A 49 6.98 -13.65 14.81
CA PRO A 49 8.17 -12.92 15.27
C PRO A 49 8.17 -11.45 14.82
N ARG A 50 8.77 -10.55 15.61
CA ARG A 50 8.68 -9.08 15.38
C ARG A 50 9.15 -8.61 13.99
N GLY A 51 10.22 -9.22 13.44
CA GLY A 51 10.76 -8.88 12.11
C GLY A 51 9.87 -9.29 10.93
N MET A 52 8.82 -10.10 11.16
CA MET A 52 7.94 -10.62 10.11
C MET A 52 6.51 -10.02 10.16
N ARG A 53 6.34 -8.89 10.86
CA ARG A 53 5.01 -8.33 11.14
C ARG A 53 4.54 -7.27 10.17
N LEU A 54 5.35 -6.80 9.21
CA LEU A 54 4.98 -5.66 8.35
C LEU A 54 3.60 -5.81 7.70
N PHE A 55 3.37 -6.88 6.95
CA PHE A 55 2.08 -7.13 6.31
C PHE A 55 0.94 -7.32 7.33
N HIS A 56 1.23 -7.90 8.50
CA HIS A 56 0.24 -7.98 9.58
C HIS A 56 -0.14 -6.59 10.12
N GLN A 57 0.82 -5.67 10.24
CA GLN A 57 0.55 -4.30 10.68
C GLN A 57 -0.30 -3.54 9.66
N ILE A 58 -0.01 -3.69 8.36
CA ILE A 58 -0.81 -3.09 7.29
C ILE A 58 -2.25 -3.63 7.36
N ALA A 59 -2.40 -4.96 7.46
CA ALA A 59 -3.71 -5.60 7.61
C ALA A 59 -4.48 -5.11 8.85
N ILE A 60 -3.82 -4.96 10.00
CA ILE A 60 -4.44 -4.42 11.23
C ILE A 60 -4.96 -3.01 11.00
N VAL A 61 -4.18 -2.14 10.35
CA VAL A 61 -4.62 -0.77 10.04
C VAL A 61 -5.84 -0.78 9.12
N VAL A 62 -5.80 -1.55 8.02
CA VAL A 62 -6.91 -1.65 7.06
C VAL A 62 -8.20 -2.12 7.74
N ILE A 63 -8.14 -3.20 8.52
CA ILE A 63 -9.32 -3.76 9.18
C ILE A 63 -9.84 -2.84 10.29
N THR A 64 -8.94 -2.19 11.06
CA THR A 64 -9.34 -1.25 12.11
C THR A 64 -10.10 -0.06 11.54
N VAL A 65 -9.62 0.54 10.46
CA VAL A 65 -10.32 1.65 9.80
C VAL A 65 -11.67 1.19 9.25
N GLY A 66 -11.74 -0.03 8.70
CA GLY A 66 -13.00 -0.67 8.32
C GLY A 66 -13.97 -0.78 9.50
N CYS A 67 -13.55 -1.31 10.65
CA CYS A 67 -14.39 -1.37 11.86
C CYS A 67 -14.98 -0.01 12.22
N VAL A 68 -14.14 1.04 12.30
CA VAL A 68 -14.59 2.39 12.70
C VAL A 68 -15.58 2.98 11.69
N SER A 69 -15.31 2.79 10.41
CA SER A 69 -16.19 3.27 9.33
C SER A 69 -17.54 2.55 9.34
N TYR A 70 -17.55 1.22 9.41
CA TYR A 70 -18.79 0.44 9.45
C TYR A 70 -19.58 0.68 10.74
N PHE A 71 -18.92 0.88 11.89
CA PHE A 71 -19.59 1.33 13.11
C PHE A 71 -20.32 2.67 12.91
N SER A 72 -19.64 3.62 12.27
CA SER A 72 -20.20 4.95 11.98
C SER A 72 -21.42 4.82 11.06
N MET A 73 -21.28 4.13 9.93
CA MET A 73 -22.36 3.98 8.95
C MET A 73 -23.53 3.16 9.50
N ALA A 74 -23.28 2.09 10.24
CA ALA A 74 -24.32 1.29 10.89
C ALA A 74 -25.12 2.11 11.91
N SER A 75 -24.46 3.08 12.56
CA SER A 75 -25.07 4.03 13.50
C SER A 75 -25.71 5.24 12.83
N ASP A 76 -25.78 5.28 11.50
CA ASP A 76 -26.26 6.41 10.69
C ASP A 76 -25.44 7.72 10.82
N LEU A 77 -24.15 7.58 11.11
CA LEU A 77 -23.20 8.68 11.26
C LEU A 77 -22.22 8.74 10.09
N GLY A 78 -21.71 9.94 9.79
CA GLY A 78 -20.69 10.10 8.76
C GLY A 78 -21.24 10.22 7.33
N ALA A 79 -22.46 10.72 7.18
CA ALA A 79 -23.08 11.02 5.90
C ALA A 79 -23.46 12.50 5.75
N THR A 80 -23.58 12.96 4.51
CA THR A 80 -24.06 14.30 4.17
C THR A 80 -25.14 14.22 3.08
N PRO A 81 -26.20 15.05 3.14
CA PRO A 81 -27.23 15.09 2.10
C PRO A 81 -26.75 15.87 0.87
N VAL A 82 -26.91 15.30 -0.32
CA VAL A 82 -26.60 15.95 -1.61
C VAL A 82 -27.84 15.92 -2.50
N LEU A 83 -28.11 17.01 -3.22
CA LEU A 83 -29.25 17.08 -4.14
C LEU A 83 -29.11 16.03 -5.25
N VAL A 84 -30.21 15.34 -5.55
CA VAL A 84 -30.28 14.37 -6.65
C VAL A 84 -30.34 15.08 -8.00
N GLU A 85 -29.54 14.60 -8.95
CA GLU A 85 -29.50 15.18 -10.30
C GLU A 85 -30.60 14.59 -11.19
N PHE A 86 -30.73 13.26 -11.18
CA PHE A 86 -31.58 12.50 -12.12
C PHE A 86 -32.97 12.17 -11.57
N ARG A 87 -33.39 12.83 -10.48
CA ARG A 87 -34.73 12.69 -9.89
C ARG A 87 -35.36 14.08 -9.73
N ARG A 88 -36.69 14.15 -9.74
CA ARG A 88 -37.44 15.42 -9.72
C ARG A 88 -37.10 16.32 -8.53
N PHE A 89 -36.93 15.75 -7.34
CA PHE A 89 -36.60 16.47 -6.11
C PHE A 89 -36.01 15.54 -5.04
N GLY A 90 -35.36 16.13 -4.04
CA GLY A 90 -34.89 15.44 -2.83
C GLY A 90 -33.37 15.47 -2.66
N THR A 91 -32.93 14.93 -1.54
CA THR A 91 -31.51 14.73 -1.22
C THR A 91 -31.20 13.25 -1.06
N ARG A 92 -30.03 12.83 -1.51
CA ARG A 92 -29.47 11.50 -1.31
C ARG A 92 -28.42 11.55 -0.21
N GLN A 93 -28.44 10.56 0.68
CA GLN A 93 -27.41 10.36 1.69
C GLN A 93 -26.11 9.90 1.01
N ILE A 94 -25.02 10.64 1.21
CA ILE A 94 -23.68 10.31 0.70
C ILE A 94 -22.77 10.01 1.89
N TRP A 95 -22.18 8.83 1.92
CA TRP A 95 -21.38 8.32 3.05
C TRP A 95 -19.93 8.75 2.94
N TYR A 96 -19.62 10.00 3.29
CA TYR A 96 -18.24 10.51 3.21
C TYR A 96 -17.26 9.72 4.10
N VAL A 97 -17.73 9.12 5.21
CA VAL A 97 -16.88 8.27 6.07
C VAL A 97 -16.35 7.03 5.33
N HIS A 98 -17.11 6.51 4.36
CA HIS A 98 -16.69 5.39 3.52
C HIS A 98 -15.47 5.77 2.65
N TYR A 99 -15.48 6.99 2.12
CA TYR A 99 -14.34 7.53 1.38
C TYR A 99 -13.12 7.77 2.26
N ILE A 100 -13.30 8.17 3.53
CA ILE A 100 -12.19 8.27 4.49
C ILE A 100 -11.57 6.89 4.72
N GLN A 101 -12.40 5.85 4.86
CA GLN A 101 -11.91 4.47 4.94
C GLN A 101 -11.11 4.10 3.69
N TRP A 102 -11.65 4.31 2.48
CA TRP A 102 -10.95 3.96 1.24
C TRP A 102 -9.67 4.78 1.03
N PHE A 103 -9.65 6.05 1.45
CA PHE A 103 -8.48 6.91 1.36
C PHE A 103 -7.28 6.31 2.11
N ILE A 104 -7.53 5.64 3.23
CA ILE A 104 -6.49 4.98 4.03
C ILE A 104 -6.27 3.54 3.55
N SER A 105 -7.34 2.77 3.39
CA SER A 105 -7.25 1.32 3.14
C SER A 105 -6.81 0.97 1.73
N PHE A 106 -7.27 1.69 0.70
CA PHE A 106 -6.96 1.34 -0.68
C PHE A 106 -5.46 1.44 -1.02
N PRO A 107 -4.74 2.54 -0.69
CA PRO A 107 -3.30 2.56 -0.90
C PRO A 107 -2.57 1.48 -0.09
N LEU A 108 -3.05 1.12 1.10
CA LEU A 108 -2.44 0.06 1.91
C LEU A 108 -2.62 -1.34 1.31
N LEU A 109 -3.80 -1.64 0.75
CA LEU A 109 -4.04 -2.89 0.02
C LEU A 109 -3.13 -3.03 -1.21
N LEU A 110 -2.93 -1.93 -1.94
CA LEU A 110 -1.97 -1.90 -3.05
C LEU A 110 -0.54 -2.06 -2.55
N LEU A 111 -0.17 -1.39 -1.45
CA LEU A 111 1.16 -1.47 -0.87
C LEU A 111 1.51 -2.92 -0.52
N GLU A 112 0.61 -3.70 0.09
CA GLU A 112 0.86 -5.11 0.40
C GLU A 112 1.25 -5.91 -0.85
N LEU A 113 0.49 -5.80 -1.93
CA LEU A 113 0.79 -6.48 -3.19
C LEU A 113 2.11 -6.01 -3.80
N LEU A 114 2.32 -4.70 -3.85
CA LEU A 114 3.46 -4.13 -4.57
C LEU A 114 4.78 -4.34 -3.82
N LEU A 115 4.78 -4.41 -2.49
CA LEU A 115 5.96 -4.79 -1.71
C LEU A 115 6.42 -6.22 -1.99
N ALA A 116 5.56 -7.09 -2.50
CA ALA A 116 5.94 -8.44 -2.92
C ALA A 116 6.64 -8.47 -4.29
N THR A 117 6.63 -7.36 -5.03
CA THR A 117 7.22 -7.25 -6.38
C THR A 117 8.61 -6.61 -6.35
N GLY A 118 9.32 -6.66 -7.48
CA GLY A 118 10.58 -5.92 -7.67
C GLY A 118 10.40 -4.52 -8.25
N LEU A 119 9.24 -3.88 -8.06
CA LEU A 119 8.99 -2.53 -8.56
C LEU A 119 9.84 -1.49 -7.84
N SER A 120 10.20 -0.42 -8.55
CA SER A 120 10.90 0.71 -7.95
C SER A 120 10.00 1.40 -6.91
N LEU A 121 10.61 1.98 -5.87
CA LEU A 121 9.85 2.73 -4.86
C LEU A 121 9.05 3.89 -5.47
N SER A 122 9.57 4.51 -6.53
CA SER A 122 8.86 5.55 -7.30
C SER A 122 7.59 5.01 -7.98
N ASP A 123 7.63 3.79 -8.53
CA ASP A 123 6.47 3.16 -9.13
C ASP A 123 5.41 2.81 -8.09
N ILE A 124 5.83 2.28 -6.94
CA ILE A 124 4.94 1.98 -5.82
C ILE A 124 4.28 3.29 -5.37
N PHE A 125 5.07 4.32 -5.07
CA PHE A 125 4.58 5.63 -4.62
C PHE A 125 3.57 6.24 -5.60
N THR A 126 3.88 6.25 -6.89
CA THR A 126 2.97 6.79 -7.91
C THR A 126 1.67 5.99 -7.98
N THR A 127 1.73 4.67 -7.79
CA THR A 127 0.54 3.81 -7.77
C THR A 127 -0.35 4.10 -6.55
N LEU A 128 0.25 4.31 -5.37
CA LEU A 128 -0.47 4.72 -4.17
C LEU A 128 -1.08 6.11 -4.31
N PHE A 129 -0.37 7.04 -4.96
CA PHE A 129 -0.92 8.35 -5.25
C PHE A 129 -2.14 8.26 -6.19
N MET A 130 -2.07 7.42 -7.22
CA MET A 130 -3.21 7.22 -8.14
C MET A 130 -4.41 6.58 -7.44
N SER A 131 -4.20 5.71 -6.44
CA SER A 131 -5.30 5.18 -5.64
C SER A 131 -5.99 6.27 -4.81
N ILE A 132 -5.20 7.21 -4.26
CA ILE A 132 -5.73 8.39 -3.56
C ILE A 132 -6.51 9.29 -4.53
N VAL A 133 -5.99 9.55 -5.73
CA VAL A 133 -6.70 10.31 -6.77
C VAL A 133 -8.06 9.68 -7.07
N MET A 134 -8.11 8.36 -7.27
CA MET A 134 -9.35 7.64 -7.53
C MET A 134 -10.39 7.85 -6.42
N VAL A 135 -10.00 7.72 -5.15
CA VAL A 135 -10.90 7.92 -4.00
C VAL A 135 -11.37 9.37 -3.89
N ILE A 136 -10.46 10.34 -4.01
CA ILE A 136 -10.82 11.77 -3.92
C ILE A 136 -11.75 12.16 -5.06
N MET A 137 -11.47 11.71 -6.30
CA MET A 137 -12.36 11.99 -7.43
C MET A 137 -13.74 11.36 -7.22
N GLY A 138 -13.82 10.16 -6.66
CA GLY A 138 -15.09 9.54 -6.26
C GLY A 138 -15.86 10.39 -5.24
N LEU A 139 -15.20 10.81 -4.15
CA LEU A 139 -15.83 11.63 -3.11
C LEU A 139 -16.30 12.98 -3.65
N VAL A 140 -15.42 13.71 -4.36
CA VAL A 140 -15.79 15.03 -4.90
C VAL A 140 -16.91 14.87 -5.92
N GLY A 141 -16.88 13.86 -6.78
CA GLY A 141 -17.98 13.55 -7.69
C GLY A 141 -19.29 13.27 -6.97
N ALA A 142 -19.25 12.54 -5.84
CA ALA A 142 -20.42 12.23 -5.02
C ALA A 142 -21.10 13.47 -4.44
N LEU A 143 -20.29 14.48 -4.13
CA LEU A 143 -20.72 15.75 -3.54
C LEU A 143 -21.17 16.79 -4.58
N VAL A 144 -20.97 16.52 -5.88
CA VAL A 144 -21.39 17.42 -6.96
C VAL A 144 -22.84 17.11 -7.36
N PRO A 145 -23.78 18.06 -7.25
CA PRO A 145 -25.18 17.83 -7.63
C PRO A 145 -25.47 17.83 -9.14
N THR A 146 -24.50 18.25 -9.96
CA THR A 146 -24.68 18.48 -11.40
C THR A 146 -23.93 17.44 -12.23
N THR A 147 -24.17 17.45 -13.55
CA THR A 147 -23.50 16.56 -14.52
C THR A 147 -21.97 16.61 -14.44
N TYR A 148 -21.39 17.68 -13.89
CA TYR A 148 -19.94 17.81 -13.67
C TYR A 148 -19.35 16.65 -12.84
N LYS A 149 -20.15 15.93 -12.04
CA LYS A 149 -19.71 14.71 -11.33
C LYS A 149 -19.08 13.67 -12.26
N TRP A 150 -19.53 13.57 -13.51
CA TRP A 150 -19.00 12.62 -14.49
C TRP A 150 -17.59 12.99 -14.97
N GLY A 151 -17.18 14.27 -14.87
CA GLY A 151 -15.81 14.68 -15.08
C GLY A 151 -14.87 14.09 -14.03
N TYR A 152 -15.27 14.16 -12.75
CA TYR A 152 -14.54 13.51 -11.66
C TYR A 152 -14.50 11.99 -11.83
N PHE A 153 -15.63 11.38 -12.22
CA PHE A 153 -15.65 9.95 -12.54
C PHE A 153 -14.63 9.57 -13.62
N ALA A 154 -14.53 10.36 -14.70
CA ALA A 154 -13.56 10.13 -15.76
C ALA A 154 -12.11 10.23 -15.26
N PHE A 155 -11.78 11.23 -14.44
CA PHE A 155 -10.45 11.33 -13.82
C PHE A 155 -10.13 10.14 -12.92
N GLY A 156 -11.11 9.69 -12.12
CA GLY A 156 -10.97 8.48 -11.30
C GLY A 156 -10.78 7.21 -12.13
N ALA A 157 -11.48 7.08 -13.27
CA ALA A 157 -11.33 5.95 -14.18
C ALA A 157 -9.93 5.90 -14.82
N VAL A 158 -9.37 7.07 -15.21
CA VAL A 158 -7.99 7.15 -15.71
C VAL A 158 -6.99 6.69 -14.64
N ALA A 159 -7.17 7.12 -13.40
CA ALA A 159 -6.35 6.67 -12.28
C ALA A 159 -6.46 5.15 -12.05
N LEU A 160 -7.66 4.58 -12.17
CA LEU A 160 -7.87 3.13 -12.08
C LEU A 160 -7.13 2.37 -13.21
N PHE A 161 -7.20 2.85 -14.44
CA PHE A 161 -6.47 2.24 -15.56
C PHE A 161 -4.95 2.26 -15.33
N TYR A 162 -4.42 3.34 -14.76
CA TYR A 162 -3.01 3.38 -14.35
C TYR A 162 -2.71 2.30 -13.31
N ILE A 163 -3.54 2.16 -12.26
CA ILE A 163 -3.36 1.13 -11.23
C ILE A 163 -3.36 -0.26 -11.85
N TRP A 164 -4.27 -0.56 -12.77
CA TRP A 164 -4.27 -1.84 -13.49
C TRP A 164 -3.06 -2.05 -14.37
N TYR A 165 -2.58 -1.01 -15.04
CA TYR A 165 -1.33 -1.09 -15.79
C TYR A 165 -0.16 -1.48 -14.87
N VAL A 166 -0.10 -0.95 -13.64
CA VAL A 166 0.93 -1.38 -12.69
C VAL A 166 0.71 -2.80 -12.21
N LEU A 167 -0.50 -3.14 -11.74
CA LEU A 167 -0.81 -4.45 -11.13
C LEU A 167 -0.75 -5.62 -12.13
N LEU A 168 -1.27 -5.44 -13.33
CA LEU A 168 -1.47 -6.54 -14.30
C LEU A 168 -0.38 -6.57 -15.36
N TRP A 169 0.30 -5.45 -15.62
CA TRP A 169 1.34 -5.39 -16.65
C TRP A 169 2.75 -5.26 -16.07
N ARG A 170 3.02 -4.25 -15.24
CA ARG A 170 4.38 -4.01 -14.75
C ARG A 170 4.80 -5.00 -13.66
N GLY A 171 3.99 -5.15 -12.61
CA GLY A 171 4.29 -6.02 -11.47
C GLY A 171 4.70 -7.45 -11.88
N PRO A 172 3.91 -8.16 -12.70
CA PRO A 172 4.20 -9.53 -13.13
C PRO A 172 5.50 -9.71 -13.94
N ARG A 173 6.05 -8.60 -14.49
CA ARG A 173 7.28 -8.58 -15.30
C ARG A 173 8.52 -8.21 -14.50
N THR A 174 8.38 -7.87 -13.21
CA THR A 174 9.52 -7.61 -12.33
C THR A 174 10.13 -8.90 -11.82
N THR A 175 11.37 -8.81 -11.33
CA THR A 175 12.00 -9.89 -10.58
C THR A 175 11.44 -9.90 -9.17
N PHE A 176 10.74 -10.97 -8.81
CA PHE A 176 10.15 -11.11 -7.47
C PHE A 176 11.24 -11.40 -6.44
N SER A 177 11.13 -10.71 -5.31
CA SER A 177 12.14 -10.69 -4.26
C SER A 177 12.36 -12.05 -3.58
N ALA A 178 11.35 -12.93 -3.52
CA ALA A 178 11.48 -14.31 -3.02
C ALA A 178 11.10 -15.42 -4.03
N GLY A 179 11.33 -15.19 -5.33
CA GLY A 179 11.30 -16.25 -6.35
C GLY A 179 9.93 -16.56 -6.97
N GLY A 180 9.83 -17.72 -7.65
CA GLY A 180 8.72 -18.06 -8.55
C GLY A 180 7.37 -18.34 -7.87
N SER A 181 7.35 -18.92 -6.67
CA SER A 181 6.10 -19.23 -5.95
C SER A 181 5.33 -17.98 -5.52
N ILE A 182 6.04 -16.88 -5.23
CA ILE A 182 5.43 -15.59 -4.91
C ILE A 182 4.82 -14.96 -6.15
N ARG A 183 5.43 -15.12 -7.32
CA ARG A 183 4.92 -14.58 -8.58
C ARG A 183 3.53 -15.12 -8.89
N ASP A 184 3.29 -16.42 -8.70
CA ASP A 184 1.98 -17.02 -8.94
C ASP A 184 0.95 -16.51 -7.92
N GLY A 185 1.34 -16.43 -6.64
CA GLY A 185 0.49 -15.84 -5.60
C GLY A 185 0.11 -14.39 -5.90
N TYR A 186 1.08 -13.58 -6.34
CA TYR A 186 0.89 -12.21 -6.76
C TYR A 186 -0.06 -12.11 -7.94
N ASN A 187 0.12 -12.90 -9.01
CA ASN A 187 -0.72 -12.83 -10.19
C ASN A 187 -2.20 -13.14 -9.86
N VAL A 188 -2.45 -14.14 -9.02
CA VAL A 188 -3.80 -14.47 -8.54
C VAL A 188 -4.36 -13.31 -7.70
N ALA A 189 -3.59 -12.79 -6.76
CA ALA A 189 -4.04 -11.73 -5.87
C ALA A 189 -4.28 -10.39 -6.61
N ALA A 190 -3.40 -10.04 -7.56
CA ALA A 190 -3.53 -8.87 -8.43
C ALA A 190 -4.74 -8.98 -9.35
N GLY A 191 -4.96 -10.15 -9.98
CA GLY A 191 -6.15 -10.40 -10.80
C GLY A 191 -7.45 -10.31 -9.99
N TYR A 192 -7.48 -10.92 -8.80
CA TYR A 192 -8.61 -10.85 -7.87
C TYR A 192 -8.92 -9.42 -7.45
N LEU A 193 -7.90 -8.66 -6.99
CA LEU A 193 -8.10 -7.29 -6.56
C LEU A 193 -8.52 -6.40 -7.74
N SER A 194 -7.89 -6.54 -8.92
CA SER A 194 -8.28 -5.80 -10.13
C SER A 194 -9.74 -6.03 -10.53
N PHE A 195 -10.24 -7.27 -10.41
CA PHE A 195 -11.65 -7.57 -10.65
C PHE A 195 -12.56 -6.85 -9.64
N LEU A 196 -12.25 -6.89 -8.35
CA LEU A 196 -13.02 -6.15 -7.34
C LEU A 196 -12.98 -4.65 -7.60
N LEU A 197 -11.82 -4.11 -7.98
CA LEU A 197 -11.64 -2.68 -8.29
C LEU A 197 -12.48 -2.21 -9.48
N LEU A 198 -12.87 -3.10 -10.40
CA LEU A 198 -13.86 -2.76 -11.45
C LEU A 198 -15.27 -2.61 -10.88
N MET A 199 -15.63 -3.39 -9.86
CA MET A 199 -16.99 -3.38 -9.29
C MET A 199 -17.29 -2.10 -8.51
N TYR A 200 -16.29 -1.48 -7.88
CA TYR A 200 -16.46 -0.22 -7.14
C TYR A 200 -16.98 0.95 -8.01
N PRO A 201 -16.33 1.34 -9.13
CA PRO A 201 -16.82 2.43 -9.97
C PRO A 201 -18.14 2.08 -10.67
N ILE A 202 -18.44 0.81 -10.92
CA ILE A 202 -19.76 0.39 -11.43
C ILE A 202 -20.84 0.69 -10.38
N CYS A 203 -20.62 0.26 -9.13
CA CYS A 203 -21.55 0.58 -8.05
C CYS A 203 -21.74 2.08 -7.90
N TRP A 204 -20.63 2.84 -7.87
CA TRP A 204 -20.64 4.30 -7.79
C TRP A 204 -21.45 4.95 -8.92
N ALA A 205 -21.25 4.52 -10.16
CA ALA A 205 -21.96 5.06 -11.31
C ALA A 205 -23.46 4.79 -11.23
N LEU A 206 -23.88 3.63 -10.73
CA LEU A 206 -25.28 3.26 -10.53
C LEU A 206 -25.91 3.93 -9.30
N SER A 207 -25.12 4.27 -8.28
CA SER A 207 -25.58 4.80 -6.99
C SER A 207 -25.52 6.33 -6.93
N GLU A 208 -24.34 6.90 -6.70
CA GLU A 208 -24.13 8.33 -6.45
C GLU A 208 -24.07 9.13 -7.75
N GLY A 209 -23.57 8.50 -8.81
CA GLY A 209 -23.56 9.04 -10.17
C GLY A 209 -24.97 9.25 -10.69
N SER A 210 -25.64 8.15 -11.05
CA SER A 210 -26.93 8.17 -11.75
C SER A 210 -28.18 8.13 -10.84
N ASN A 211 -28.04 7.89 -9.54
CA ASN A 211 -29.16 7.80 -8.59
C ASN A 211 -30.19 6.71 -8.94
N ILE A 212 -29.75 5.63 -9.61
CA ILE A 212 -30.59 4.50 -10.00
C ILE A 212 -30.85 3.60 -8.80
N ILE A 213 -29.80 3.11 -8.13
CA ILE A 213 -29.95 2.20 -6.98
C ILE A 213 -30.14 2.97 -5.67
N THR A 214 -30.85 2.34 -4.72
CA THR A 214 -31.13 2.93 -3.41
C THR A 214 -29.86 3.00 -2.55
N VAL A 215 -29.85 3.88 -1.53
CA VAL A 215 -28.74 3.96 -0.55
C VAL A 215 -28.52 2.62 0.15
N THR A 216 -29.59 1.88 0.46
CA THR A 216 -29.45 0.53 1.06
C THR A 216 -28.80 -0.45 0.10
N ALA A 217 -29.21 -0.49 -1.17
CA ALA A 217 -28.64 -1.41 -2.15
C ALA A 217 -27.16 -1.12 -2.41
N GLU A 218 -26.79 0.17 -2.45
CA GLU A 218 -25.40 0.61 -2.51
C GLU A 218 -24.58 0.11 -1.31
N MET A 219 -25.08 0.31 -0.08
CA MET A 219 -24.37 -0.12 1.13
C MET A 219 -24.23 -1.65 1.23
N ILE A 220 -25.19 -2.40 0.69
CA ILE A 220 -25.06 -3.86 0.55
C ILE A 220 -23.95 -4.21 -0.43
N TRP A 221 -23.94 -3.57 -1.60
CA TRP A 221 -22.93 -3.80 -2.63
C TRP A 221 -21.53 -3.51 -2.12
N PHE A 222 -21.29 -2.29 -1.60
CA PHE A 222 -19.97 -1.94 -1.08
C PHE A 222 -19.59 -2.77 0.16
N GLY A 223 -20.55 -3.13 1.02
CA GLY A 223 -20.33 -4.04 2.15
C GLY A 223 -19.74 -5.39 1.71
N ILE A 224 -20.30 -5.98 0.64
CA ILE A 224 -19.77 -7.23 0.07
C ILE A 224 -18.37 -7.00 -0.48
N LEU A 225 -18.16 -5.94 -1.27
CA LEU A 225 -16.85 -5.65 -1.85
C LEU A 225 -15.77 -5.42 -0.78
N ASP A 226 -16.07 -4.67 0.27
CA ASP A 226 -15.13 -4.37 1.34
C ASP A 226 -14.77 -5.61 2.17
N LEU A 227 -15.72 -6.53 2.40
CA LEU A 227 -15.42 -7.82 3.03
C LEU A 227 -14.48 -8.67 2.17
N LEU A 228 -14.70 -8.67 0.85
CA LEU A 228 -13.90 -9.40 -0.12
C LEU A 228 -12.51 -8.79 -0.33
N ALA A 229 -12.40 -7.46 -0.38
CA ALA A 229 -11.17 -6.71 -0.64
C ALA A 229 -10.34 -6.44 0.63
N GLY A 230 -10.99 -6.39 1.80
CA GLY A 230 -10.36 -6.20 3.10
C GLY A 230 -10.09 -7.55 3.77
N PRO A 231 -10.92 -8.00 4.73
CA PRO A 231 -10.67 -9.21 5.50
C PRO A 231 -10.30 -10.44 4.67
N VAL A 232 -11.12 -10.83 3.68
CA VAL A 232 -10.90 -12.06 2.90
C VAL A 232 -9.57 -11.99 2.15
N PHE A 233 -9.32 -10.88 1.46
CA PHE A 233 -8.08 -10.64 0.73
C PHE A 233 -6.85 -10.67 1.65
N LEU A 234 -6.91 -9.97 2.80
CA LEU A 234 -5.79 -9.88 3.74
C LEU A 234 -5.48 -11.24 4.38
N PHE A 235 -6.48 -12.02 4.77
CA PHE A 235 -6.27 -13.39 5.26
C PHE A 235 -5.64 -14.27 4.20
N PHE A 236 -6.14 -14.21 2.96
CA PHE A 236 -5.56 -14.95 1.84
C PHE A 236 -4.10 -14.55 1.60
N PHE A 237 -3.81 -13.25 1.57
CA PHE A 237 -2.48 -12.71 1.32
C PHE A 237 -1.48 -13.10 2.41
N LEU A 238 -1.84 -12.90 3.69
CA LEU A 238 -1.02 -13.31 4.83
C LEU A 238 -0.78 -14.83 4.86
N TYR A 239 -1.79 -15.63 4.51
CA TYR A 239 -1.64 -17.08 4.43
C TYR A 239 -0.62 -17.50 3.36
N LYS A 240 -0.63 -16.83 2.19
CA LYS A 240 0.35 -17.08 1.12
C LYS A 240 1.76 -16.66 1.52
N LEU A 241 1.91 -15.64 2.36
CA LEU A 241 3.20 -15.16 2.85
C LEU A 241 3.79 -15.97 4.02
N ARG A 242 3.02 -16.84 4.68
CA ARG A 242 3.48 -17.57 5.87
C ARG A 242 4.76 -18.40 5.67
N GLY A 243 5.01 -18.87 4.45
CA GLY A 243 6.19 -19.67 4.11
C GLY A 243 7.33 -18.89 3.47
N VAL A 244 7.20 -17.57 3.34
CA VAL A 244 8.19 -16.70 2.69
C VAL A 244 9.12 -16.12 3.75
N ASP A 245 10.42 -16.17 3.50
CA ASP A 245 11.38 -15.44 4.33
C ASP A 245 11.25 -13.93 4.08
N TYR A 246 10.91 -13.18 5.12
CA TYR A 246 10.70 -11.74 5.02
C TYR A 246 11.99 -10.98 4.71
N ALA A 247 13.15 -11.56 5.04
CA ALA A 247 14.45 -11.00 4.65
C ALA A 247 14.60 -10.92 3.12
N ALA A 248 13.91 -11.79 2.38
CA ALA A 248 13.93 -11.78 0.93
C ALA A 248 13.31 -10.50 0.33
N PHE A 249 12.39 -9.83 1.03
CA PHE A 249 11.81 -8.56 0.56
C PHE A 249 12.80 -7.39 0.63
N GLY A 250 13.98 -7.56 1.26
CA GLY A 250 15.00 -6.52 1.33
C GLY A 250 14.56 -5.27 2.11
N LEU A 251 13.53 -5.38 2.94
CA LEU A 251 12.94 -4.27 3.70
C LEU A 251 13.76 -4.03 4.98
N GLN A 252 15.03 -3.67 4.84
CA GLN A 252 15.86 -3.31 5.98
C GLN A 252 15.48 -1.92 6.50
N SER A 253 14.86 -1.88 7.67
CA SER A 253 14.65 -0.65 8.41
C SER A 253 16.00 -0.26 9.02
N GLY A 254 16.72 0.70 8.44
CA GLY A 254 17.97 1.25 9.00
C GLY A 254 17.81 1.98 10.35
N LYS A 255 16.78 1.65 11.15
CA LYS A 255 16.55 2.14 12.50
C LYS A 255 17.12 1.12 13.49
N TYR A 256 17.77 1.61 14.54
CA TYR A 256 18.47 0.88 15.61
C TYR A 256 17.63 -0.09 16.46
N THR A 257 16.48 -0.57 15.97
CA THR A 257 15.65 -1.55 16.68
C THR A 257 16.05 -3.00 16.35
N ASP A 258 16.83 -3.20 15.28
CA ASP A 258 17.43 -4.49 14.95
C ASP A 258 18.78 -4.61 15.68
N THR A 259 18.73 -4.93 16.97
CA THR A 259 19.93 -5.45 17.65
C THR A 259 20.10 -6.91 17.25
N GLU A 260 20.57 -7.14 16.02
CA GLU A 260 21.32 -8.36 15.76
C GLU A 260 22.71 -8.16 16.36
N THR A 261 22.90 -8.75 17.53
CA THR A 261 24.21 -9.06 18.09
C THR A 261 24.96 -9.92 17.07
N VAL A 262 25.73 -9.27 16.19
CA VAL A 262 26.76 -9.95 15.40
C VAL A 262 27.82 -10.42 16.40
N HIS A 263 27.63 -11.63 16.94
CA HIS A 263 28.72 -12.37 17.57
C HIS A 263 29.72 -12.74 16.47
N SER A 264 30.70 -11.86 16.25
CA SER A 264 31.93 -12.23 15.56
C SER A 264 32.68 -13.22 16.45
N HIS A 265 32.47 -14.51 16.21
CA HIS A 265 33.38 -15.54 16.68
C HIS A 265 34.69 -15.44 15.88
N SER A 266 35.58 -14.55 16.34
CA SER A 266 37.01 -14.65 16.03
C SER A 266 37.59 -15.80 16.86
N GLY A 267 37.54 -17.01 16.28
CA GLY A 267 38.30 -18.15 16.76
C GLY A 267 39.78 -17.96 16.39
N HIS A 268 40.58 -17.44 17.32
CA HIS A 268 42.04 -17.52 17.21
C HIS A 268 42.49 -18.95 17.58
N GLU A 269 42.81 -19.70 16.55
CA GLU A 269 43.44 -21.02 16.62
C GLU A 269 44.87 -20.90 17.16
N LYS A 270 45.19 -21.69 18.19
CA LYS A 270 46.55 -21.85 18.73
C LYS A 270 47.39 -22.67 17.75
N SER A 271 48.60 -22.20 17.45
CA SER A 271 49.74 -23.13 17.27
C SER A 271 51.03 -22.51 17.80
N ALA A 272 51.71 -23.28 18.62
CA ALA A 272 52.95 -22.94 19.31
C ALA A 272 54.12 -23.71 18.68
N ASN A 273 55.22 -23.01 18.40
CA ASN A 273 56.61 -23.47 18.29
C ASN A 273 57.41 -22.26 17.78
N GLY A 274 58.61 -21.90 18.22
CA GLY A 274 59.61 -22.51 19.08
C GLY A 274 60.78 -21.51 19.14
N HIS A 275 61.62 -21.67 20.14
CA HIS A 275 62.60 -20.73 20.67
C HIS A 275 63.92 -20.68 19.87
N ASN A 276 64.63 -19.54 19.98
CA ASN A 276 66.09 -19.32 19.97
C ASN A 276 66.93 -18.95 18.72
N ASP A 277 67.37 -17.68 18.77
CA ASP A 277 68.78 -17.20 18.84
C ASP A 277 69.71 -17.12 17.61
N VAL A 278 70.64 -16.15 17.73
CA VAL A 278 71.97 -16.00 17.08
C VAL A 278 72.15 -14.94 15.95
N ARG A 279 72.79 -13.83 16.37
CA ARG A 279 73.97 -13.08 15.82
C ARG A 279 74.06 -12.74 14.32
N GLY A 280 74.55 -11.51 14.09
CA GLY A 280 74.70 -10.89 12.77
C GLY A 280 76.03 -11.10 12.06
N ASN A 281 76.16 -10.43 10.91
CA ASN A 281 77.41 -9.94 10.34
C ASN A 281 77.10 -8.92 9.22
N GLY A 282 77.93 -7.88 9.08
CA GLY A 282 77.78 -6.80 8.10
C GLY A 282 78.56 -6.99 6.79
N ASN A 283 78.39 -6.01 5.89
CA ASN A 283 79.34 -5.48 4.87
C ASN A 283 78.56 -4.49 3.98
N THR A 284 78.75 -3.16 4.09
CA THR A 284 79.70 -2.28 3.35
C THR A 284 79.62 -2.34 1.82
N ASN A 285 79.15 -1.27 1.17
CA ASN A 285 80.02 -0.34 0.42
C ASN A 285 79.28 0.87 -0.17
N ALA A 286 79.97 2.01 -0.11
CA ALA A 286 79.61 3.31 -0.63
C ALA A 286 80.17 3.53 -2.06
N GLY A 287 79.61 4.51 -2.80
CA GLY A 287 80.16 4.94 -4.09
C GLY A 287 79.48 6.18 -4.70
N ASN A 288 80.05 7.36 -4.39
CA ASN A 288 80.19 8.63 -5.13
C ASN A 288 79.23 9.14 -6.24
N VAL A 289 78.93 10.45 -6.12
CA VAL A 289 78.42 11.49 -7.09
C VAL A 289 79.66 12.08 -7.85
N PRO A 290 79.65 12.79 -9.05
CA PRO A 290 78.78 13.93 -9.42
C PRO A 290 78.59 14.39 -10.93
N ALA A 291 77.69 15.40 -11.10
CA ALA A 291 77.70 16.60 -11.99
C ALA A 291 77.54 16.58 -13.56
N ALA A 292 76.42 17.19 -14.02
CA ALA A 292 76.19 18.36 -14.92
C ALA A 292 76.69 18.49 -16.41
N ILE A 293 75.78 18.99 -17.28
CA ILE A 293 75.86 20.11 -18.29
C ILE A 293 75.21 19.81 -19.68
N GLY A 294 74.29 20.68 -20.14
CA GLY A 294 74.03 20.96 -21.59
C GLY A 294 72.55 21.20 -22.02
N GLY A 295 72.13 22.45 -22.28
CA GLY A 295 70.89 22.82 -23.03
C GLY A 295 71.23 23.31 -24.47
N PRO A 296 70.42 24.12 -25.20
CA PRO A 296 68.97 24.43 -25.18
C PRO A 296 68.28 24.43 -26.60
N SER A 297 66.95 24.62 -26.71
CA SER A 297 66.24 25.57 -27.62
C SER A 297 64.75 25.21 -27.91
N MET A 298 63.87 26.22 -27.78
CA MET A 298 62.47 26.27 -28.28
C MET A 298 62.41 27.00 -29.64
N PRO A 299 61.29 26.91 -30.40
CA PRO A 299 60.37 28.06 -30.45
C PRO A 299 58.86 27.72 -30.48
N MET A 300 58.06 28.66 -29.96
CA MET A 300 56.58 28.83 -30.06
C MET A 300 56.25 29.81 -31.23
N PRO A 301 55.00 30.29 -31.45
CA PRO A 301 53.67 29.67 -31.68
C PRO A 301 52.95 30.33 -32.90
N VAL A 302 51.63 30.10 -33.13
CA VAL A 302 50.57 31.10 -33.52
C VAL A 302 49.23 30.39 -33.95
N PRO A 303 48.04 31.01 -33.79
CA PRO A 303 46.73 30.34 -33.51
C PRO A 303 45.58 30.58 -34.54
N VAL A 304 44.33 30.28 -34.10
CA VAL A 304 42.98 30.75 -34.52
C VAL A 304 42.26 29.99 -35.68
N PRO A 305 40.92 30.05 -35.91
CA PRO A 305 39.71 30.20 -35.05
C PRO A 305 38.61 29.10 -35.27
N ASN A 306 37.65 29.02 -34.34
CA ASN A 306 36.32 28.39 -34.56
C ASN A 306 35.35 29.34 -35.29
N PRO A 307 34.42 28.82 -36.12
CA PRO A 307 33.20 29.54 -36.48
C PRO A 307 31.91 28.87 -35.98
N VAL A 308 31.11 29.72 -35.30
CA VAL A 308 29.64 29.79 -35.09
C VAL A 308 28.91 28.60 -34.47
#